data_AF-A0A3P6PHT0-F1
#
_entry.id   AF-A0A3P6PHT0-F1
#
_cell.length_a   1.000
_cell.length_b   1.000
_cell.length_c   1.000
_cell.angle_alpha   90.00
_cell.angle_beta   90.00
_cell.angle_gamma   90.00
#
_symmetry.space_group_name_H-M   'P 1'
#
loop_
_entity.id
_entity.type
_entity.pdbx_description
1 polymer ?
#
loop_
_entity_poly.entity_id
_entity_poly.type
_entity_poly.pdbx_seq_one_letter_code
_entity_poly.pdbx_strand_id
1 'polypeptide(L)'
;MSIVFYFYQILIASIYLSQSLIFPTTFGKPCHRDTSILYMLLMFGTLWLGLFLYNFRKTPYLTRSRREWLADYALPASVLIMSFTGAYCFSDIEKDKFKMRDEMALLAVADIFSLPWQGYFVCALLGFSLSFLFFMDQNITSAIVNNPQNKLRKGSAQNLDLFVVAILNCFLSIMGLPWIHGALPHSPLHLRALADVEERLLQGHVHEVIMNVRETRLATLIAHTLILISTYTLLPYPLRWIPTSVLHGLFLYMALTSLAGNEMFERLLLLITEQQAYPPTHY
;
A
#
# COMPACT_ATOMS: atom_id res chain seq x y z
N MET A 1 -8.88 0.94 21.77
CA MET A 1 -9.00 0.93 20.29
C MET A 1 -7.64 1.13 19.62
N SER A 2 -6.78 2.03 20.10
CA SER A 2 -5.46 2.33 19.50
C SER A 2 -4.50 1.14 19.30
N ILE A 3 -4.41 0.22 20.27
CA ILE A 3 -3.49 -0.94 20.19
C ILE A 3 -3.83 -1.89 19.04
N VAL A 4 -5.12 -2.11 18.76
CA VAL A 4 -5.57 -2.99 17.68
C VAL A 4 -5.17 -2.43 16.31
N PHE A 5 -5.20 -1.10 16.15
CA PHE A 5 -4.77 -0.44 14.91
C PHE A 5 -3.29 -0.61 14.63
N TYR A 6 -2.46 -0.40 15.65
CA TYR A 6 -1.02 -0.55 15.51
C TYR A 6 -0.61 -2.00 15.23
N PHE A 7 -1.27 -2.97 15.87
CA PHE A 7 -1.04 -4.39 15.60
C PHE A 7 -1.41 -4.77 14.16
N TYR A 8 -2.54 -4.27 13.66
CA TYR A 8 -2.98 -4.53 12.29
C TYR A 8 -2.02 -3.91 11.27
N GLN A 9 -1.51 -2.71 11.50
CA GLN A 9 -0.51 -2.07 10.64
C GLN A 9 0.81 -2.87 10.60
N ILE A 10 1.24 -3.42 11.73
CA ILE A 10 2.41 -4.31 11.81
C ILE A 10 2.14 -5.64 11.07
N LEU A 11 0.94 -6.19 11.19
CA LEU A 11 0.54 -7.41 10.46
C LEU A 11 0.60 -7.17 8.94
N ILE A 12 0.02 -6.08 8.45
CA ILE A 12 0.07 -5.70 7.03
C ILE A 12 1.52 -5.54 6.56
N ALA A 13 2.35 -4.86 7.34
CA ALA A 13 3.74 -4.68 6.98
C ALA A 13 4.51 -6.00 6.94
N SER A 14 4.22 -6.92 7.86
CA SER A 14 4.75 -8.28 7.86
C SER A 14 4.28 -9.07 6.63
N ILE A 15 3.03 -8.90 6.20
CA ILE A 15 2.52 -9.49 4.96
C ILE A 15 3.28 -8.93 3.75
N TYR A 16 3.47 -7.62 3.64
CA TYR A 16 4.27 -7.05 2.55
C TYR A 16 5.74 -7.47 2.57
N LEU A 17 6.32 -7.58 3.77
CA LEU A 17 7.69 -8.08 3.95
C LEU A 17 7.80 -9.55 3.52
N SER A 18 6.88 -10.40 3.96
CA SER A 18 6.83 -11.79 3.55
C SER A 18 6.59 -11.95 2.05
N GLN A 19 5.72 -11.13 1.45
CA GLN A 19 5.45 -11.18 0.01
C GLN A 19 6.64 -10.69 -0.82
N SER A 20 7.40 -9.70 -0.33
CA SER A 20 8.63 -9.24 -1.00
C SER A 20 9.80 -10.22 -0.89
N LEU A 21 9.88 -10.99 0.21
CA LEU A 21 10.97 -11.93 0.48
C LEU A 21 10.68 -13.37 0.00
N ILE A 22 9.43 -13.82 -0.02
CA ILE A 22 9.06 -15.20 -0.38
C ILE A 22 8.88 -15.36 -1.89
N PHE A 23 8.27 -14.39 -2.57
CA PHE A 23 8.04 -14.44 -4.01
C PHE A 23 9.30 -14.66 -4.89
N PRO A 24 10.50 -14.13 -4.57
CA PRO A 24 11.71 -14.45 -5.34
C PRO A 24 12.14 -15.93 -5.27
N THR A 25 11.59 -16.71 -4.34
CA THR A 25 12.00 -18.12 -4.13
C THR A 25 11.08 -19.15 -4.79
N THR A 26 9.95 -18.73 -5.36
CA THR A 26 8.92 -19.66 -5.83
C THR A 26 8.78 -19.69 -7.36
N PHE A 27 8.91 -20.91 -7.90
CA PHE A 27 8.59 -21.42 -9.25
C PHE A 27 9.73 -21.61 -10.26
N GLY A 28 10.43 -22.75 -10.13
CA GLY A 28 10.65 -23.71 -11.23
C GLY A 28 11.59 -23.34 -12.37
N LYS A 29 12.14 -22.12 -12.42
CA LYS A 29 13.16 -21.73 -13.40
C LYS A 29 14.57 -22.05 -12.90
N PRO A 30 15.53 -22.43 -13.77
CA PRO A 30 16.92 -22.60 -13.39
C PRO A 30 17.47 -21.28 -12.81
N CYS A 31 18.02 -21.36 -11.61
CA CYS A 31 18.52 -20.20 -10.87
C CYS A 31 19.87 -19.77 -11.46
N HIS A 32 19.83 -18.77 -12.33
CA HIS A 32 21.04 -18.12 -12.84
C HIS A 32 21.52 -17.07 -11.83
N ARG A 33 22.80 -17.11 -11.46
CA ARG A 33 23.37 -16.19 -10.44
C ARG A 33 23.19 -14.73 -10.84
N ASP A 34 23.32 -14.43 -12.12
CA ASP A 34 23.25 -13.07 -12.65
C ASP A 34 21.84 -12.47 -12.51
N THR A 35 20.79 -13.29 -12.66
CA THR A 35 19.39 -12.85 -12.50
C THR A 35 19.05 -12.60 -11.04
N SER A 36 19.57 -13.41 -10.11
CA SER A 36 19.36 -13.21 -8.67
C SER A 36 20.07 -11.96 -8.14
N ILE A 37 21.32 -11.73 -8.56
CA ILE A 37 22.08 -10.53 -8.16
C ILE A 37 21.38 -9.27 -8.70
N LEU A 38 20.97 -9.29 -9.97
CA LEU A 38 20.24 -8.19 -10.58
C LEU A 38 18.90 -7.94 -9.87
N TYR A 39 18.17 -9.00 -9.52
CA TYR A 39 16.92 -8.90 -8.76
C TYR A 39 17.13 -8.15 -7.43
N MET A 40 18.12 -8.57 -6.63
CA MET A 40 18.43 -7.92 -5.35
C MET A 40 18.87 -6.46 -5.56
N LEU A 41 19.70 -6.20 -6.57
CA LEU A 41 20.16 -4.85 -6.89
C LEU A 41 19.00 -3.92 -7.23
N LEU A 42 18.05 -4.34 -8.05
CA LEU A 42 16.88 -3.51 -8.38
C LEU A 42 15.95 -3.35 -7.18
N MET A 43 15.71 -4.42 -6.41
CA MET A 43 14.83 -4.37 -5.24
C MET A 43 15.36 -3.40 -4.18
N PHE A 44 16.61 -3.58 -3.73
CA PHE A 44 17.23 -2.69 -2.75
C PHE A 44 17.58 -1.33 -3.33
N GLY A 45 17.88 -1.24 -4.63
CA GLY A 45 18.08 0.01 -5.34
C GLY A 45 16.83 0.88 -5.35
N THR A 46 15.66 0.31 -5.63
CA THR A 46 14.38 1.04 -5.56
C THR A 46 14.08 1.51 -4.14
N LEU A 47 14.32 0.66 -3.14
CA LEU A 47 14.16 1.05 -1.74
C LEU A 47 15.09 2.21 -1.36
N TRP A 48 16.39 2.07 -1.65
CA TRP A 48 17.41 3.07 -1.33
C TRP A 48 17.10 4.41 -2.01
N LEU A 49 16.79 4.38 -3.30
CA LEU A 49 16.45 5.58 -4.07
C LEU A 49 15.17 6.23 -3.53
N GLY A 50 14.14 5.45 -3.23
CA GLY A 50 12.89 5.95 -2.64
C GLY A 50 13.12 6.64 -1.29
N LEU A 51 13.88 6.00 -0.38
CA LEU A 51 14.22 6.57 0.92
C LEU A 51 15.11 7.81 0.79
N PHE A 52 16.04 7.81 -0.17
CA PHE A 52 16.91 8.95 -0.43
C PHE A 52 16.09 10.17 -0.89
N LEU A 53 15.22 10.01 -1.91
CA LEU A 53 14.32 11.07 -2.38
C LEU A 53 13.36 11.56 -1.29
N TYR A 54 12.83 10.65 -0.48
CA TYR A 54 11.96 11.02 0.65
C TYR A 54 12.73 11.82 1.72
N ASN A 55 13.95 11.39 2.07
CA ASN A 55 14.77 12.05 3.08
C ASN A 55 15.35 13.41 2.62
N PHE A 56 15.36 13.72 1.32
CA PHE A 56 15.68 15.08 0.84
C PHE A 56 14.80 16.15 1.48
N ARG A 57 13.59 15.79 1.90
CA ARG A 57 12.71 16.69 2.66
C ARG A 57 13.39 17.22 3.93
N LYS A 58 14.30 16.48 4.57
CA LYS A 58 15.00 16.92 5.79
C LYS A 58 16.28 17.71 5.51
N THR A 59 16.76 17.69 4.26
CA THR A 59 18.01 18.35 3.91
C THR A 59 17.83 19.86 3.73
N PRO A 60 18.88 20.68 4.01
CA PRO A 60 18.83 22.12 3.80
C PRO A 60 18.97 22.51 2.31
N TYR A 61 19.14 21.53 1.42
CA TYR A 61 19.26 21.76 -0.01
C TYR A 61 17.87 21.98 -0.64
N LEU A 62 17.77 22.89 -1.62
CA LEU A 62 16.54 23.30 -2.34
C LEU A 62 15.52 24.12 -1.54
N THR A 63 14.67 24.85 -2.28
CA THR A 63 13.53 25.58 -1.73
C THR A 63 12.48 24.63 -1.15
N ARG A 64 11.75 25.07 -0.12
CA ARG A 64 10.72 24.27 0.59
C ARG A 64 9.72 23.60 -0.36
N SER A 65 9.17 24.37 -1.30
CA SER A 65 8.19 23.84 -2.26
C SER A 65 8.78 22.73 -3.14
N ARG A 66 10.02 22.88 -3.64
CA ARG A 66 10.65 21.84 -4.47
C ARG A 66 10.94 20.56 -3.66
N ARG A 67 11.29 20.70 -2.38
CA ARG A 67 11.48 19.56 -1.46
C ARG A 67 10.18 18.78 -1.21
N GLU A 68 9.08 19.50 -1.01
CA GLU A 68 7.74 18.88 -0.82
C GLU A 68 7.34 18.10 -2.07
N TRP A 69 7.44 18.71 -3.26
CA TRP A 69 7.19 18.01 -4.53
C TRP A 69 8.10 16.78 -4.69
N LEU A 70 9.40 16.89 -4.43
CA LEU A 70 10.31 15.74 -4.58
C LEU A 70 9.96 14.59 -3.64
N ALA A 71 9.54 14.89 -2.41
CA ALA A 71 9.16 13.89 -1.42
C ALA A 71 7.84 13.18 -1.79
N ASP A 72 6.85 13.92 -2.32
CA ASP A 72 5.56 13.35 -2.74
C ASP A 72 5.72 12.44 -3.97
N TYR A 73 6.60 12.80 -4.90
CA TYR A 73 6.90 12.01 -6.11
C TYR A 73 8.05 11.01 -5.93
N ALA A 74 8.63 10.89 -4.73
CA ALA A 74 9.79 10.03 -4.47
C ALA A 74 9.54 8.57 -4.90
N LEU A 75 8.37 8.04 -4.55
CA LEU A 75 8.03 6.64 -4.79
C LEU A 75 7.79 6.35 -6.29
N PRO A 76 6.91 7.08 -7.02
CA PRO A 76 6.80 6.92 -8.48
C PRO A 76 8.12 7.16 -9.21
N ALA A 77 8.90 8.18 -8.83
CA ALA A 77 10.18 8.47 -9.46
C ALA A 77 11.19 7.33 -9.27
N SER A 78 11.27 6.75 -8.06
CA SER A 78 12.17 5.63 -7.78
C SER A 78 11.87 4.39 -8.62
N VAL A 79 10.57 4.09 -8.82
CA VAL A 79 10.11 2.99 -9.66
C VAL A 79 10.46 3.24 -11.12
N LEU A 80 10.22 4.45 -11.64
CA LEU A 80 10.53 4.79 -13.03
C LEU A 80 12.04 4.76 -13.31
N ILE A 81 12.85 5.34 -12.43
CA ILE A 81 14.31 5.39 -12.59
C ILE A 81 14.88 3.96 -12.55
N MET A 82 14.53 3.16 -11.54
CA MET A 82 15.06 1.78 -11.44
C MET A 82 14.49 0.85 -12.51
N SER A 83 13.26 1.07 -12.97
CA SER A 83 12.72 0.36 -14.13
C SER A 83 13.48 0.72 -15.41
N PHE A 84 13.84 1.98 -15.60
CA PHE A 84 14.62 2.43 -16.76
C PHE A 84 16.05 1.88 -16.72
N THR A 85 16.73 1.99 -15.57
CA THR A 85 18.05 1.39 -15.35
C THR A 85 18.01 -0.12 -15.57
N GLY A 86 16.99 -0.80 -15.03
CA GLY A 86 16.77 -2.22 -15.25
C GLY A 86 16.57 -2.57 -16.71
N ALA A 87 15.81 -1.78 -17.47
CA ALA A 87 15.51 -2.04 -18.88
C ALA A 87 16.70 -1.75 -19.81
N TYR A 88 17.40 -0.62 -19.63
CA TYR A 88 18.46 -0.16 -20.53
C TYR A 88 19.88 -0.61 -20.14
N CYS A 89 20.27 -0.52 -18.85
CA CYS A 89 21.63 -0.87 -18.45
C CYS A 89 21.87 -2.39 -18.38
N PHE A 90 20.80 -3.15 -18.17
CA PHE A 90 20.86 -4.61 -18.00
C PHE A 90 19.94 -5.31 -19.00
N SER A 91 19.89 -4.87 -20.26
CA SER A 91 19.04 -5.46 -21.32
C SER A 91 19.28 -6.96 -21.51
N ASP A 92 20.52 -7.38 -21.29
CA ASP A 92 21.02 -8.71 -21.68
C ASP A 92 20.66 -9.81 -20.68
N ILE A 93 20.22 -9.44 -19.47
CA ILE A 93 19.89 -10.39 -18.40
C ILE A 93 18.37 -10.61 -18.36
N GLU A 94 17.95 -11.89 -18.32
CA GLU A 94 16.53 -12.26 -18.22
C GLU A 94 15.94 -11.72 -16.91
N LYS A 95 14.83 -10.99 -17.02
CA LYS A 95 14.09 -10.42 -15.89
C LYS A 95 12.68 -10.95 -15.91
N ASP A 96 12.17 -11.34 -14.76
CA ASP A 96 10.75 -11.63 -14.63
C ASP A 96 9.96 -10.33 -14.78
N LYS A 97 9.09 -10.32 -15.79
CA LYS A 97 8.19 -9.22 -16.13
C LYS A 97 6.78 -9.60 -15.74
N PHE A 98 5.94 -8.60 -15.56
CA PHE A 98 4.52 -8.83 -15.31
C PHE A 98 3.90 -9.60 -16.49
N LYS A 99 3.46 -10.83 -16.24
CA LYS A 99 2.77 -11.66 -17.23
C LYS A 99 1.31 -11.21 -17.31
N MET A 100 0.94 -10.53 -18.38
CA MET A 100 -0.47 -10.31 -18.71
C MET A 100 -1.10 -11.62 -19.13
N ARG A 101 -2.28 -11.91 -18.57
CA ARG A 101 -3.15 -12.95 -19.11
C ARG A 101 -4.02 -12.27 -20.17
N ASP A 102 -3.60 -12.38 -21.43
CA ASP A 102 -4.19 -11.66 -22.57
C ASP A 102 -5.63 -12.16 -22.91
N GLU A 103 -6.09 -13.27 -22.30
CA GLU A 103 -7.37 -13.91 -22.61
C GLU A 103 -8.21 -14.20 -21.36
N MET A 104 -8.78 -13.17 -20.74
CA MET A 104 -9.81 -13.37 -19.71
C MET A 104 -11.02 -12.53 -20.08
N ALA A 105 -12.16 -13.19 -20.28
CA ALA A 105 -13.43 -12.49 -20.45
C ALA A 105 -13.66 -11.62 -19.21
N LEU A 106 -13.60 -10.28 -19.39
CA LEU A 106 -13.72 -9.32 -18.28
C LEU A 106 -15.08 -9.38 -17.58
N LEU A 107 -16.07 -10.02 -18.20
CA LEU A 107 -17.41 -10.25 -17.67
C LEU A 107 -17.83 -11.68 -18.01
N ALA A 108 -17.56 -12.60 -17.10
CA ALA A 108 -18.13 -13.94 -17.13
C ALA A 108 -19.15 -14.02 -16.00
N VAL A 109 -20.43 -14.21 -16.34
CA VAL A 109 -21.46 -14.43 -15.33
C VAL A 109 -21.15 -15.74 -14.62
N ALA A 110 -21.10 -15.70 -13.29
CA ALA A 110 -20.84 -16.90 -12.51
C ALA A 110 -22.02 -17.88 -12.61
N ASP A 111 -21.74 -19.16 -12.86
CA ASP A 111 -22.75 -20.22 -12.87
C ASP A 111 -23.18 -20.60 -11.44
N ILE A 112 -24.13 -19.84 -10.89
CA ILE A 112 -24.59 -19.95 -9.49
C ILE A 112 -25.35 -21.27 -9.21
N PHE A 113 -25.98 -21.86 -10.24
CA PHE A 113 -26.93 -22.97 -10.08
C PHE A 113 -26.35 -24.37 -10.33
N SER A 114 -25.04 -24.48 -10.57
CA SER A 114 -24.39 -25.75 -10.92
C SER A 114 -23.96 -26.61 -9.71
N LEU A 115 -24.05 -26.06 -8.48
CA LEU A 115 -23.53 -26.73 -7.27
C LEU A 115 -24.56 -27.68 -6.61
N PRO A 116 -24.09 -28.79 -6.00
CA PRO A 116 -24.92 -29.66 -5.18
C PRO A 116 -25.37 -28.96 -3.89
N TRP A 117 -26.45 -29.44 -3.27
CA TRP A 117 -27.08 -28.76 -2.13
C TRP A 117 -26.15 -28.59 -0.91
N GLN A 118 -25.24 -29.54 -0.67
CA GLN A 118 -24.21 -29.46 0.37
C GLN A 118 -23.24 -28.30 0.11
N GLY A 119 -22.98 -27.97 -1.15
CA GLY A 119 -22.13 -26.86 -1.55
C GLY A 119 -22.69 -25.51 -1.11
N TYR A 120 -24.01 -25.31 -1.18
CA TYR A 120 -24.62 -24.06 -0.69
C TYR A 120 -24.43 -23.86 0.81
N PHE A 121 -24.43 -24.92 1.62
CA PHE A 121 -24.19 -24.82 3.06
C PHE A 121 -22.74 -24.40 3.37
N VAL A 122 -21.76 -24.99 2.67
CA VAL A 122 -20.35 -24.61 2.80
C VAL A 122 -20.14 -23.16 2.35
N CYS A 123 -20.74 -22.75 1.22
CA CYS A 123 -20.69 -21.38 0.73
C CYS A 123 -21.33 -20.38 1.70
N ALA A 124 -22.42 -20.75 2.38
CA ALA A 124 -23.06 -19.90 3.39
C ALA A 124 -22.14 -19.68 4.60
N LEU A 125 -21.47 -20.74 5.09
CA LEU A 125 -20.51 -20.63 6.19
C LEU A 125 -19.29 -19.78 5.81
N LEU A 126 -18.69 -20.05 4.64
CA LEU A 126 -17.55 -19.26 4.15
C LEU A 126 -17.95 -17.81 3.86
N GLY A 127 -19.14 -17.59 3.29
CA GLY A 127 -19.71 -16.26 3.05
C GLY A 127 -19.95 -15.48 4.33
N PHE A 128 -20.43 -16.12 5.39
CA PHE A 128 -20.56 -15.50 6.71
C PHE A 128 -19.20 -15.09 7.27
N SER A 129 -18.21 -16.01 7.25
CA SER A 129 -16.85 -15.72 7.71
C SER A 129 -16.20 -14.57 6.93
N LEU A 130 -16.43 -14.52 5.62
CA LEU A 130 -15.85 -13.49 4.74
C LEU A 130 -16.57 -12.13 4.90
N SER A 131 -17.88 -12.14 5.12
CA SER A 131 -18.64 -10.93 5.49
C SER A 131 -18.13 -10.33 6.81
N PHE A 132 -17.82 -11.17 7.80
CA PHE A 132 -17.23 -10.72 9.07
C PHE A 132 -15.83 -10.10 8.87
N LEU A 133 -15.00 -10.68 7.99
CA LEU A 133 -13.70 -10.10 7.63
C LEU A 133 -13.85 -8.70 7.01
N PHE A 134 -14.78 -8.54 6.06
CA PHE A 134 -15.04 -7.24 5.42
C PHE A 134 -15.58 -6.20 6.39
N PHE A 135 -16.46 -6.61 7.30
CA PHE A 135 -16.93 -5.75 8.38
C PHE A 135 -15.78 -5.26 9.26
N MET A 136 -14.88 -6.15 9.67
CA MET A 136 -13.72 -5.79 10.49
C MET A 136 -12.77 -4.86 9.73
N ASP A 137 -12.40 -5.18 8.49
CA ASP A 137 -11.49 -4.36 7.68
C ASP A 137 -12.04 -2.95 7.43
N GLN A 138 -13.34 -2.83 7.14
CA GLN A 138 -13.96 -1.53 6.91
C GLN A 138 -14.00 -0.69 8.20
N ASN A 139 -14.33 -1.29 9.34
CA ASN A 139 -14.36 -0.59 10.62
C ASN A 139 -12.96 -0.16 11.06
N ILE A 140 -11.95 -1.01 10.87
CA ILE A 140 -10.56 -0.69 11.19
C ILE A 140 -10.07 0.46 10.29
N THR A 141 -10.31 0.36 8.98
CA THR A 141 -9.93 1.40 8.02
C THR A 141 -10.59 2.74 8.36
N SER A 142 -11.89 2.72 8.61
CA SER A 142 -12.65 3.92 8.95
C SER A 142 -12.20 4.54 10.26
N ALA A 143 -11.87 3.74 11.28
CA ALA A 143 -11.40 4.25 12.55
C ALA A 143 -9.98 4.85 12.47
N ILE A 144 -9.10 4.31 11.62
CA ILE A 144 -7.77 4.88 11.37
C ILE A 144 -7.89 6.24 10.66
N VAL A 145 -8.73 6.31 9.64
CA VAL A 145 -8.97 7.54 8.87
C VAL A 145 -9.65 8.61 9.75
N ASN A 146 -10.67 8.21 10.52
CA ASN A 146 -11.43 9.09 11.42
C ASN A 146 -10.77 9.32 12.79
N ASN A 147 -9.47 9.04 12.93
CA ASN A 147 -8.74 9.36 14.14
C ASN A 147 -8.78 10.89 14.40
N PRO A 148 -9.12 11.36 15.62
CA PRO A 148 -9.10 12.78 15.97
C PRO A 148 -7.79 13.50 15.64
N GLN A 149 -6.66 12.79 15.62
CA GLN A 149 -5.35 13.32 15.21
C GLN A 149 -5.33 13.80 13.75
N ASN A 150 -6.17 13.24 12.88
CA ASN A 150 -6.25 13.61 11.46
C ASN A 150 -7.10 14.88 11.22
N LYS A 151 -7.76 15.44 12.23
CA LYS A 151 -8.53 16.69 12.18
C LYS A 151 -9.47 16.81 10.97
N LEU A 152 -10.18 15.73 10.64
CA LEU A 152 -11.20 15.73 9.59
C LEU A 152 -12.37 16.65 9.97
N ARG A 153 -12.92 17.35 8.98
CA ARG A 153 -14.03 18.31 9.17
C ARG A 153 -15.40 17.70 8.92
N LYS A 154 -15.50 16.73 8.02
CA LYS A 154 -16.76 16.01 7.78
C LYS A 154 -16.93 14.87 8.79
N GLY A 155 -18.17 14.65 9.22
CA GLY A 155 -18.51 13.55 10.14
C GLY A 155 -18.30 12.17 9.51
N SER A 156 -18.10 11.16 10.36
CA SER A 156 -17.92 9.77 9.93
C SER A 156 -19.24 9.15 9.47
N ALA A 157 -19.27 8.52 8.29
CA ALA A 157 -20.44 7.83 7.75
C ALA A 157 -20.22 6.31 7.66
N GLN A 158 -19.74 5.69 8.75
CA GLN A 158 -19.33 4.28 8.80
C GLN A 158 -20.38 3.29 8.29
N ASN A 159 -21.63 3.45 8.73
CA ASN A 159 -22.71 2.54 8.34
C ASN A 159 -23.06 2.67 6.86
N LEU A 160 -22.97 3.89 6.30
CA LEU A 160 -23.23 4.13 4.88
C LEU A 160 -22.12 3.53 4.03
N ASP A 161 -20.87 3.67 4.45
CA ASP A 161 -19.73 3.09 3.74
C ASP A 161 -19.86 1.56 3.66
N LEU A 162 -20.24 0.91 4.77
CA LEU A 162 -20.47 -0.54 4.80
C LEU A 162 -21.63 -0.97 3.88
N PHE A 163 -22.71 -0.21 3.85
CA PHE A 163 -23.86 -0.47 2.98
C PHE A 163 -23.48 -0.37 1.49
N VAL A 164 -22.72 0.66 1.11
CA VAL A 164 -22.25 0.84 -0.27
C VAL A 164 -21.31 -0.29 -0.69
N VAL A 165 -20.36 -0.68 0.17
CA VAL A 165 -19.45 -1.81 -0.11
C VAL A 165 -20.22 -3.12 -0.27
N ALA A 166 -21.27 -3.36 0.53
CA ALA A 166 -22.12 -4.54 0.41
C ALA A 166 -22.85 -4.60 -0.94
N ILE A 167 -23.42 -3.48 -1.40
CA ILE A 167 -24.08 -3.40 -2.72
C ILE A 167 -23.08 -3.66 -3.85
N LEU A 168 -21.90 -3.04 -3.80
CA LEU A 168 -20.87 -3.21 -4.82
C LEU A 168 -20.37 -4.65 -4.88
N ASN A 169 -20.13 -5.29 -3.73
CA ASN A 169 -19.68 -6.69 -3.69
C ASN A 169 -20.76 -7.67 -4.14
N CYS A 170 -22.04 -7.38 -3.92
CA CYS A 170 -23.14 -8.17 -4.49
C CYS A 170 -23.07 -8.15 -6.03
N PHE A 171 -22.87 -6.97 -6.62
CA PHE A 171 -22.72 -6.82 -8.07
C PHE A 171 -21.46 -7.50 -8.62
N LEU A 172 -20.31 -7.34 -7.95
CA LEU A 172 -19.05 -8.00 -8.32
C LEU A 172 -19.18 -9.54 -8.29
N SER A 173 -19.90 -10.08 -7.30
CA SER A 173 -20.15 -11.52 -7.16
C SER A 173 -20.94 -12.09 -8.34
N ILE A 174 -21.99 -11.39 -8.80
CA ILE A 174 -22.79 -11.80 -9.97
C ILE A 174 -21.92 -11.79 -11.25
N MET A 175 -21.02 -10.82 -11.37
CA MET A 175 -20.12 -10.68 -12.52
C MET A 175 -18.85 -11.54 -12.45
N GLY A 176 -18.68 -12.36 -11.41
CA GLY A 176 -17.50 -13.20 -11.23
C GLY A 176 -16.19 -12.41 -11.01
N LEU A 177 -16.30 -11.13 -10.62
CA LEU A 177 -15.18 -10.23 -10.41
C LEU A 177 -14.67 -10.31 -8.96
N PRO A 178 -13.37 -10.03 -8.71
CA PRO A 178 -12.82 -10.02 -7.37
C PRO A 178 -13.48 -8.95 -6.50
N TRP A 179 -13.72 -9.30 -5.24
CA TRP A 179 -14.39 -8.42 -4.28
C TRP A 179 -13.48 -7.28 -3.81
N ILE A 180 -14.09 -6.15 -3.45
CA ILE A 180 -13.40 -4.94 -2.99
C ILE A 180 -13.66 -4.76 -1.50
N HIS A 181 -12.62 -4.43 -0.75
CA HIS A 181 -12.68 -4.14 0.68
C HIS A 181 -11.81 -2.91 1.01
N GLY A 182 -11.92 -2.42 2.26
CA GLY A 182 -11.12 -1.30 2.75
C GLY A 182 -9.61 -1.56 2.60
N ALA A 183 -8.93 -0.69 1.87
CA ALA A 183 -7.49 -0.80 1.64
C ALA A 183 -6.71 -0.07 2.75
N LEU A 184 -6.19 -0.86 3.70
CA LEU A 184 -5.61 -0.37 4.95
C LEU A 184 -4.27 0.38 4.86
N PRO A 185 -3.33 0.08 3.95
CA PRO A 185 -2.18 0.97 3.75
C PRO A 185 -2.56 2.17 2.87
N HIS A 186 -3.45 1.98 1.90
CA HIS A 186 -3.76 2.99 0.89
C HIS A 186 -4.61 4.14 1.45
N SER A 187 -5.61 3.84 2.29
CA SER A 187 -6.51 4.85 2.87
C SER A 187 -5.78 5.91 3.73
N PRO A 188 -4.95 5.54 4.72
CA PRO A 188 -4.19 6.52 5.50
C PRO A 188 -3.09 7.21 4.67
N LEU A 189 -2.48 6.54 3.70
CA LEU A 189 -1.51 7.17 2.80
C LEU A 189 -2.17 8.25 1.93
N HIS A 190 -3.37 7.96 1.40
CA HIS A 190 -4.15 8.94 0.63
C HIS A 190 -4.57 10.13 1.51
N LEU A 191 -5.00 9.87 2.75
CA LEU A 191 -5.29 10.94 3.70
C LEU A 191 -4.07 11.80 3.99
N ARG A 192 -2.90 11.18 4.21
CA ARG A 192 -1.65 11.88 4.49
C ARG A 192 -1.17 12.70 3.30
N ALA A 193 -1.36 12.21 2.07
CA ALA A 193 -1.05 12.94 0.85
C ALA A 193 -1.94 14.19 0.63
N LEU A 194 -3.12 14.22 1.25
CA LEU A 194 -4.05 15.37 1.23
C LEU A 194 -3.93 16.25 2.48
N ALA A 195 -3.07 15.89 3.42
CA ALA A 195 -2.88 16.56 4.69
C ALA A 195 -1.69 17.54 4.62
N ASP A 196 -1.91 18.76 5.10
CA ASP A 196 -0.82 19.70 5.35
C ASP A 196 -0.18 19.33 6.71
N VAL A 197 1.04 18.80 6.67
CA VAL A 197 1.79 18.35 7.85
C VAL A 197 2.81 19.42 8.25
N GLU A 198 2.76 19.86 9.51
CA GLU A 198 3.76 20.76 10.09
C GLU A 198 4.60 20.02 11.13
N GLU A 199 5.91 20.25 11.08
CA GLU A 199 6.84 19.83 12.12
C GLU A 199 6.74 20.81 13.30
N ARG A 200 6.19 20.36 14.43
CA ARG A 200 6.17 21.12 15.68
C ARG A 200 7.12 20.50 16.69
N LEU A 201 7.96 21.35 17.28
CA LEU A 201 8.79 20.99 18.42
C LEU A 201 7.90 20.92 19.66
N LEU A 202 7.42 19.73 19.99
CA LEU A 202 6.74 19.46 21.25
C LEU A 202 7.74 18.79 22.18
N GLN A 203 7.98 19.39 23.35
CA GLN A 203 8.86 18.84 24.39
C GLN A 203 10.29 18.48 23.91
N GLY A 204 10.86 19.28 23.00
CA GLY A 204 12.23 19.07 22.49
C GLY A 204 12.35 18.01 21.38
N HIS A 205 11.26 17.33 21.01
CA HIS A 205 11.20 16.41 19.87
C HIS A 205 10.37 16.99 18.73
N VAL A 206 10.83 16.74 17.49
CA VAL A 206 10.13 17.17 16.27
C VAL A 206 8.99 16.19 16.00
N HIS A 207 7.76 16.60 16.22
CA HIS A 207 6.56 15.83 15.89
C HIS A 207 5.90 16.38 14.63
N GLU A 208 5.60 15.50 13.68
CA GLU A 208 4.79 15.81 12.52
C GLU A 208 3.30 15.86 12.93
N VAL A 209 2.71 17.05 12.97
CA VAL A 209 1.30 17.26 13.31
C VAL A 209 0.52 17.63 12.06
N ILE A 210 -0.55 16.89 11.78
CA ILE A 210 -1.51 17.24 10.73
C ILE A 210 -2.26 18.52 11.14
N MET A 211 -2.18 19.56 10.31
CA MET A 211 -2.80 20.85 10.58
C MET A 211 -4.20 20.94 9.99
N ASN A 212 -4.33 20.54 8.72
CA ASN A 212 -5.59 20.56 7.99
C ASN A 212 -5.54 19.48 6.90
N VAL A 213 -6.69 18.87 6.60
CA VAL A 213 -6.83 17.87 5.54
C VAL A 213 -7.76 18.37 4.45
N ARG A 214 -7.33 18.29 3.19
CA ARG A 214 -8.14 18.65 2.02
C ARG A 214 -9.01 17.46 1.63
N GLU A 215 -10.24 17.43 2.12
CA GLU A 215 -11.18 16.37 1.80
C GLU A 215 -11.77 16.54 0.38
N THR A 216 -11.17 15.89 -0.61
CA THR A 216 -11.59 15.95 -2.01
C THR A 216 -12.18 14.62 -2.50
N ARG A 217 -13.27 14.69 -3.28
CA ARG A 217 -13.84 13.51 -3.98
C ARG A 217 -13.23 13.31 -5.37
N LEU A 218 -12.69 14.40 -5.94
CA LEU A 218 -12.17 14.43 -7.30
C LEU A 218 -10.89 13.61 -7.45
N ALA A 219 -10.01 13.61 -6.44
CA ALA A 219 -8.76 12.84 -6.48
C ALA A 219 -9.02 11.34 -6.66
N THR A 220 -9.98 10.79 -5.90
CA THR A 220 -10.38 9.39 -6.00
C THR A 220 -11.05 9.08 -7.35
N LEU A 221 -11.92 9.97 -7.85
CA LEU A 221 -12.56 9.78 -9.16
C LEU A 221 -11.54 9.80 -10.30
N ILE A 222 -10.60 10.74 -10.28
CA ILE A 222 -9.51 10.81 -11.26
C ILE A 222 -8.65 9.56 -11.18
N ALA A 223 -8.27 9.11 -9.98
CA ALA A 223 -7.47 7.89 -9.82
C ALA A 223 -8.16 6.66 -10.43
N HIS A 224 -9.44 6.43 -10.13
CA HIS A 224 -10.19 5.28 -10.69
C HIS A 224 -10.40 5.42 -12.21
N THR A 225 -10.61 6.64 -12.70
CA THR A 225 -10.74 6.90 -14.15
C THR A 225 -9.41 6.64 -14.86
N LEU A 226 -8.29 7.06 -14.28
CA LEU A 226 -6.95 6.78 -14.81
C LEU A 226 -6.61 5.30 -14.75
N ILE A 227 -7.04 4.57 -13.71
CA ILE A 227 -6.90 3.10 -13.66
C ILE A 227 -7.70 2.45 -14.79
N LEU A 228 -8.94 2.88 -15.04
CA LEU A 228 -9.77 2.37 -16.13
C LEU A 228 -9.14 2.63 -17.50
N ILE A 229 -8.67 3.86 -17.74
CA ILE A 229 -7.96 4.24 -18.98
C ILE A 229 -6.66 3.44 -19.09
N SER A 230 -5.93 3.28 -17.98
CA SER A 230 -4.68 2.52 -17.94
C SER A 230 -4.91 1.05 -18.29
N THR A 231 -6.02 0.47 -17.83
CA THR A 231 -6.45 -0.88 -18.19
C THR A 231 -6.62 -1.00 -19.71
N TYR A 232 -7.28 -0.02 -20.35
CA TYR A 232 -7.56 -0.07 -21.78
C TYR A 232 -6.37 0.30 -22.68
N THR A 233 -5.51 1.24 -22.26
CA THR A 233 -4.43 1.81 -23.10
C THR A 233 -3.01 1.45 -22.67
N LEU A 234 -2.75 1.29 -21.37
CA LEU A 234 -1.41 1.19 -20.78
C LEU A 234 -1.01 -0.25 -20.41
N LEU A 235 -1.95 -1.17 -20.22
CA LEU A 235 -1.66 -2.58 -19.93
C LEU A 235 -0.82 -3.31 -21.00
N PRO A 236 -0.95 -3.05 -22.32
CA PRO A 236 -0.23 -3.88 -23.30
C PRO A 236 1.27 -3.53 -23.47
N TYR A 237 1.71 -2.29 -23.25
CA TYR A 237 3.05 -1.85 -23.66
C TYR A 237 4.00 -1.45 -22.51
N PRO A 238 3.76 -0.38 -21.73
CA PRO A 238 4.72 0.09 -20.73
C PRO A 238 4.80 -0.79 -19.48
N LEU A 239 3.71 -1.44 -19.06
CA LEU A 239 3.74 -2.26 -17.84
C LEU A 239 4.62 -3.53 -17.99
N ARG A 240 4.79 -4.03 -19.22
CA ARG A 240 5.71 -5.13 -19.54
C ARG A 240 7.18 -4.76 -19.37
N TRP A 241 7.52 -3.46 -19.32
CA TRP A 241 8.90 -3.00 -19.15
C TRP A 241 9.31 -2.91 -17.68
N ILE A 242 8.35 -2.92 -16.76
CA ILE A 242 8.65 -2.85 -15.33
C ILE A 242 8.99 -4.26 -14.82
N PRO A 243 10.23 -4.51 -14.39
CA PRO A 243 10.60 -5.80 -13.83
C PRO A 243 9.93 -5.99 -12.46
N THR A 244 9.52 -7.21 -12.14
CA THR A 244 8.84 -7.52 -10.87
C THR A 244 9.70 -7.20 -9.65
N SER A 245 11.03 -7.29 -9.77
CA SER A 245 11.99 -6.90 -8.73
C SER A 245 11.81 -5.47 -8.21
N VAL A 246 11.51 -4.51 -9.09
CA VAL A 246 11.26 -3.10 -8.73
C VAL A 246 9.96 -2.97 -7.94
N LEU A 247 8.92 -3.73 -8.29
CA LEU A 247 7.66 -3.75 -7.54
C LEU A 247 7.86 -4.33 -6.12
N HIS A 248 8.72 -5.34 -5.98
CA HIS A 248 9.08 -5.85 -4.65
C HIS A 248 9.85 -4.81 -3.82
N GLY A 249 10.70 -3.99 -4.45
CA GLY A 249 11.33 -2.83 -3.80
C GLY A 249 10.31 -1.78 -3.35
N LEU A 250 9.29 -1.51 -4.17
CA LEU A 250 8.14 -0.67 -3.83
C LEU A 250 7.36 -1.23 -2.62
N PHE A 251 7.04 -2.53 -2.60
CA PHE A 251 6.38 -3.17 -1.46
C PHE A 251 7.22 -3.10 -0.18
N LEU A 252 8.54 -3.28 -0.29
CA LEU A 252 9.45 -3.16 0.82
C LEU A 252 9.51 -1.72 1.38
N TYR A 253 9.50 -0.71 0.50
CA TYR A 253 9.39 0.70 0.90
C TYR A 253 8.08 0.97 1.65
N MET A 254 6.94 0.49 1.12
CA MET A 254 5.65 0.65 1.79
C MET A 254 5.60 -0.06 3.14
N ALA A 255 6.22 -1.24 3.26
CA ALA A 255 6.35 -1.93 4.53
C ALA A 255 7.12 -1.09 5.55
N LEU A 256 8.33 -0.61 5.21
CA LEU A 256 9.16 0.17 6.12
C LEU A 256 8.54 1.51 6.52
N THR A 257 7.96 2.23 5.56
CA THR A 257 7.28 3.51 5.84
C THR A 257 6.00 3.31 6.65
N SER A 258 5.34 2.16 6.55
CA SER A 258 4.18 1.85 7.40
C SER A 258 4.55 1.52 8.85
N LEU A 259 5.80 1.09 9.13
CA LEU A 259 6.32 0.96 10.50
C LEU A 259 6.69 2.31 11.11
N ALA A 260 7.16 3.25 10.29
CA ALA A 260 7.56 4.58 10.73
C ALA A 260 6.35 5.42 11.21
N GLY A 261 6.37 5.86 12.48
CA GLY A 261 5.26 6.59 13.11
C GLY A 261 4.17 5.69 13.71
N ASN A 262 4.41 4.38 13.81
CA ASN A 262 3.55 3.48 14.57
C ASN A 262 3.98 3.48 16.05
N GLU A 263 3.13 3.96 16.95
CA GLU A 263 3.44 4.06 18.39
C GLU A 263 3.78 2.71 19.02
N MET A 264 3.17 1.60 18.58
CA MET A 264 3.49 0.28 19.09
C MET A 264 4.89 -0.17 18.63
N PHE A 265 5.26 0.11 17.38
CA PHE A 265 6.59 -0.20 16.89
C PHE A 265 7.66 0.63 17.60
N GLU A 266 7.37 1.92 17.85
CA GLU A 266 8.24 2.78 18.65
C GLU A 266 8.41 2.23 20.08
N ARG A 267 7.32 1.81 20.74
CA ARG A 267 7.39 1.17 22.07
C ARG A 267 8.13 -0.16 22.06
N LEU A 268 8.00 -0.95 21.01
CA LEU A 268 8.77 -2.18 20.84
C LEU A 268 10.26 -1.88 20.68
N LEU A 269 10.60 -0.82 19.95
CA LEU A 269 11.98 -0.34 19.82
C LEU A 269 12.54 0.13 21.16
N LEU A 270 11.72 0.76 22.03
CA LEU A 270 12.13 1.14 23.39
C LEU A 270 12.61 -0.05 24.22
N LEU A 271 12.12 -1.28 23.99
CA LEU A 271 12.63 -2.47 24.71
C LEU A 271 14.10 -2.78 24.36
N ILE A 272 14.57 -2.31 23.20
CA ILE A 272 15.92 -2.53 22.68
C ILE A 272 16.80 -1.29 22.91
N THR A 273 16.19 -0.11 23.06
CA THR A 273 16.89 1.17 23.30
C THR A 273 17.49 1.24 24.71
N GLU A 274 18.70 1.79 24.81
CA GLU A 274 19.37 2.02 26.09
C GLU A 274 18.63 3.06 26.94
N GLN A 275 18.59 2.86 28.26
CA GLN A 275 17.76 3.67 29.18
C GLN A 275 18.09 5.18 29.16
N GLN A 276 19.33 5.54 28.81
CA GLN A 276 19.77 6.94 28.72
C GLN A 276 19.22 7.66 27.48
N ALA A 277 18.83 6.91 26.44
CA ALA A 277 18.27 7.43 25.20
C ALA A 277 16.73 7.44 25.20
N TYR A 278 16.10 7.17 26.34
CA TYR A 278 14.66 7.28 26.46
C TYR A 278 14.19 8.73 26.28
N PRO A 279 13.06 8.93 25.58
CA PRO A 279 12.48 10.27 25.45
C PRO A 279 12.11 10.80 26.84
N PRO A 280 12.30 12.10 27.11
CA PRO A 280 11.96 12.72 28.39
C PRO A 280 10.44 12.91 28.50
N THR A 281 9.68 11.82 28.56
CA THR A 281 8.24 11.87 28.77
C THR A 281 7.93 11.66 30.25
N HIS A 282 7.36 12.68 30.88
CA HIS A 282 6.73 12.57 32.19
C HIS A 282 5.39 11.84 32.02
N TYR A 283 5.22 10.70 32.70
CA TYR A 283 3.93 10.04 32.84
C TYR A 283 2.98 10.85 33.73
#